data_AF-A0A3M1GXD2-F1
#
_entry.id   AF-A0A3M1GXD2-F1
#
_cell.length_a   1.000
_cell.length_b   1.000
_cell.length_c   1.000
_cell.angle_alpha   90.00
_cell.angle_beta   90.00
_cell.angle_gamma   90.00
#
_symmetry.space_group_name_H-M   'P 1'
#
loop_
_entity.id
_entity.type
_entity.pdbx_description
1 polymer ?
#
loop_
_entity_poly.entity_id
_entity_poly.type
_entity_poly.pdbx_seq_one_letter_code
_entity_poly.pdbx_strand_id
1 'polypeptide(L)'
;MNSPAFSHSLSHRRHGFTLIEMIGVLAIIAILAVVIVPRVFQTIASSRVTNAVASINSAKAAVTEFAARYGTIPYTNGNARLDDLLLKAGMLETRFEVPIGNKPANPPAAARWVETNGVWTANGGSSQGSISRLICRPARSGTPSTTYGANFRLDGSTDLPTGARVVSAVLVNITAREAQELSDKIDGEALTPDSLNAADELGRVVYRAPNGAGLTTAWVYIAHQ
;
A
#
# COMPACT_ATOMS: atom_id res chain seq x y z
N MET A 1 -66.33 -50.26 -25.38
CA MET A 1 -65.17 -50.52 -26.24
C MET A 1 -64.24 -49.31 -26.11
N ASN A 2 -63.23 -49.40 -25.24
CA ASN A 2 -62.26 -48.31 -25.05
C ASN A 2 -61.04 -48.57 -25.95
N SER A 3 -60.80 -47.68 -26.90
CA SER A 3 -59.58 -47.67 -27.71
C SER A 3 -58.38 -47.20 -26.86
N PRO A 4 -57.23 -47.89 -26.87
CA PRO A 4 -56.04 -47.38 -26.22
C PRO A 4 -55.35 -46.32 -27.10
N ALA A 5 -55.01 -45.18 -26.48
CA ALA A 5 -54.24 -44.10 -27.11
C ALA A 5 -52.75 -44.47 -27.18
N PHE A 6 -52.14 -44.31 -28.37
CA PHE A 6 -50.69 -44.42 -28.54
C PHE A 6 -49.98 -43.15 -28.04
N SER A 7 -49.27 -43.23 -26.91
CA SER A 7 -48.35 -42.18 -26.46
C SER A 7 -47.00 -42.32 -27.17
N HIS A 8 -46.69 -41.39 -28.07
CA HIS A 8 -45.40 -41.34 -28.75
C HIS A 8 -44.35 -40.73 -27.80
N SER A 9 -43.52 -41.57 -27.17
CA SER A 9 -42.36 -41.12 -26.39
C SER A 9 -41.25 -40.69 -27.36
N LEU A 10 -40.98 -39.39 -27.46
CA LEU A 10 -39.83 -38.87 -28.19
C LEU A 10 -38.56 -39.12 -27.36
N SER A 11 -37.83 -40.17 -27.70
CA SER A 11 -36.50 -40.47 -27.15
C SER A 11 -35.52 -39.36 -27.52
N HIS A 12 -35.12 -38.56 -26.54
CA HIS A 12 -34.08 -37.55 -26.67
C HIS A 12 -32.72 -38.27 -26.77
N ARG A 13 -32.14 -38.37 -27.97
CA ARG A 13 -30.76 -38.85 -28.14
C ARG A 13 -29.81 -37.87 -27.46
N ARG A 14 -29.21 -38.29 -26.35
CA ARG A 14 -28.10 -37.55 -25.74
C ARG A 14 -26.86 -37.75 -26.60
N HIS A 15 -26.51 -36.74 -27.38
CA HIS A 15 -25.19 -36.65 -28.01
C HIS A 15 -24.16 -36.31 -26.92
N GLY A 16 -23.22 -37.23 -26.66
CA GLY A 16 -22.10 -37.01 -25.73
C GLY A 16 -20.86 -36.49 -26.47
N PHE A 17 -20.05 -35.68 -25.79
CA PHE A 17 -18.77 -35.20 -26.30
C PHE A 17 -17.78 -36.37 -26.50
N THR A 18 -17.02 -36.32 -27.59
CA THR A 18 -15.97 -37.31 -27.88
C THR A 18 -14.68 -36.99 -27.10
N LEU A 19 -13.88 -38.03 -26.82
CA LEU A 19 -12.58 -37.85 -26.15
C LEU A 19 -11.64 -36.95 -26.95
N ILE A 20 -11.68 -37.01 -28.29
CA ILE A 20 -10.83 -36.20 -29.15
C ILE A 20 -11.19 -34.71 -29.09
N GLU A 21 -12.48 -34.37 -28.99
CA GLU A 21 -12.94 -32.99 -28.80
C GLU A 21 -12.46 -32.43 -27.45
N MET A 22 -12.55 -33.23 -26.39
CA MET A 22 -12.07 -32.81 -25.07
C MET A 22 -10.55 -32.63 -25.03
N ILE A 23 -9.77 -33.49 -25.69
CA ILE A 23 -8.32 -33.32 -25.80
C ILE A 23 -7.97 -32.04 -26.56
N GLY A 24 -8.67 -31.75 -27.66
CA GLY A 24 -8.48 -30.50 -28.42
C GLY A 24 -8.77 -29.25 -27.59
N VAL A 25 -9.86 -29.25 -26.83
CA VAL A 25 -10.23 -28.11 -25.97
C VAL A 25 -9.21 -27.92 -24.84
N LEU A 26 -8.81 -28.98 -24.16
CA LEU A 26 -7.83 -28.91 -23.07
C LEU A 26 -6.46 -28.44 -23.57
N ALA A 27 -6.05 -28.85 -24.78
CA ALA A 27 -4.80 -28.39 -25.38
C ALA A 27 -4.80 -26.87 -25.61
N ILE A 28 -5.90 -26.31 -26.13
CA ILE A 28 -6.03 -24.87 -26.34
C ILE A 28 -6.07 -24.11 -25.01
N ILE A 29 -6.83 -24.59 -24.02
CA ILE A 29 -6.90 -23.98 -22.68
C ILE A 29 -5.51 -23.97 -22.03
N ALA A 30 -4.73 -25.05 -22.16
CA ALA A 30 -3.38 -25.13 -21.60
C ALA A 30 -2.46 -24.05 -22.18
N ILE A 31 -2.48 -23.85 -23.50
CA ILE A 31 -1.67 -22.82 -24.17
C ILE A 31 -2.09 -21.42 -23.70
N LEU A 32 -3.40 -21.14 -23.66
CA LEU A 32 -3.92 -19.85 -23.22
C LEU A 32 -3.59 -19.56 -21.75
N ALA A 33 -3.71 -20.56 -20.88
CA ALA A 33 -3.42 -20.43 -19.46
C ALA A 33 -1.97 -20.01 -19.22
N VAL A 34 -1.00 -20.59 -19.92
CA VAL A 34 0.44 -20.26 -19.78
C VAL A 34 0.73 -18.79 -20.09
N VAL A 35 0.06 -18.21 -21.09
CA VAL A 35 0.26 -16.80 -21.48
C VAL A 35 -0.46 -15.83 -20.53
N ILE A 36 -1.66 -16.21 -20.05
CA ILE A 36 -2.53 -15.32 -19.27
C ILE A 36 -2.08 -15.23 -17.80
N VAL A 37 -1.74 -16.35 -17.18
CA VAL A 37 -1.42 -16.43 -15.74
C VAL A 37 -0.36 -15.40 -15.27
N PRO A 38 0.81 -15.26 -15.91
CA PRO A 38 1.82 -14.29 -15.46
C PRO A 38 1.32 -12.84 -15.55
N ARG A 39 0.51 -12.51 -16.57
CA ARG A 39 -0.08 -11.16 -16.71
C ARG A 39 -1.10 -10.89 -15.61
N VAL A 40 -1.95 -11.86 -15.29
CA VAL A 40 -2.93 -11.73 -14.20
C VAL A 40 -2.24 -11.43 -12.87
N PHE A 41 -1.14 -12.12 -12.54
CA PHE A 41 -0.38 -11.82 -11.32
C PHE A 41 0.23 -10.42 -11.31
N GLN A 42 0.76 -9.95 -12.45
CA GLN A 42 1.27 -8.57 -12.57
C GLN A 42 0.15 -7.54 -12.39
N THR A 43 -1.02 -7.75 -13.01
CA THR A 43 -2.19 -6.87 -12.84
C THR A 43 -2.68 -6.87 -11.39
N ILE A 44 -2.71 -8.03 -10.73
CA ILE A 44 -3.07 -8.11 -9.30
C ILE A 44 -2.06 -7.34 -8.45
N ALA A 45 -0.75 -7.51 -8.66
CA ALA A 45 0.27 -6.76 -7.94
C ALA A 45 0.11 -5.24 -8.16
N SER A 46 -0.08 -4.81 -9.41
CA SER A 46 -0.31 -3.41 -9.76
C SER A 46 -1.58 -2.85 -9.13
N SER A 47 -2.66 -3.64 -9.08
CA SER A 47 -3.91 -3.25 -8.41
C SER A 47 -3.72 -3.06 -6.91
N ARG A 48 -2.87 -3.87 -6.25
CA ARG A 48 -2.51 -3.68 -4.84
C ARG A 48 -1.77 -2.36 -4.65
N VAL A 49 -0.86 -1.99 -5.54
CA VAL A 49 -0.18 -0.68 -5.49
C VAL A 49 -1.20 0.45 -5.69
N THR A 50 -2.11 0.36 -6.67
CA THR A 50 -3.18 1.37 -6.86
C THR A 50 -4.05 1.53 -5.61
N ASN A 51 -4.44 0.42 -4.99
CA ASN A 51 -5.20 0.43 -3.74
C ASN A 51 -4.40 1.03 -2.58
N ALA A 52 -3.08 0.83 -2.54
CA ALA A 52 -2.21 1.48 -1.55
C ALA A 52 -2.20 3.00 -1.73
N VAL A 53 -2.12 3.49 -2.98
CA VAL A 53 -2.26 4.93 -3.29
C VAL A 53 -3.61 5.47 -2.80
N ALA A 54 -4.70 4.73 -3.03
CA ALA A 54 -6.02 5.10 -2.53
C ALA A 54 -6.05 5.19 -0.98
N SER A 55 -5.52 4.20 -0.26
CA SER A 55 -5.39 4.25 1.20
C SER A 55 -4.59 5.46 1.68
N ILE A 56 -3.50 5.81 0.99
CA ILE A 56 -2.66 6.97 1.31
C ILE A 56 -3.43 8.28 1.11
N ASN A 57 -4.23 8.38 0.04
CA ASN A 57 -5.06 9.56 -0.20
C ASN A 57 -6.15 9.73 0.87
N SER A 58 -6.78 8.65 1.32
CA SER A 58 -7.70 8.68 2.46
C SER A 58 -7.00 9.12 3.74
N ALA A 59 -5.81 8.60 4.01
CA ALA A 59 -4.99 9.04 5.15
C ALA A 59 -4.61 10.53 5.06
N LYS A 60 -4.31 11.02 3.86
CA LYS A 60 -4.01 12.43 3.63
C LYS A 60 -5.18 13.33 3.96
N ALA A 61 -6.39 12.97 3.53
CA ALA A 61 -7.61 13.70 3.90
C ALA A 61 -7.80 13.75 5.42
N ALA A 62 -7.66 12.61 6.11
CA ALA A 62 -7.78 12.53 7.57
C ALA A 62 -6.72 13.38 8.31
N VAL A 63 -5.47 13.39 7.82
CA VAL A 63 -4.39 14.22 8.38
C VAL A 63 -4.68 15.71 8.18
N THR A 64 -5.15 16.10 6.98
CA THR A 64 -5.52 17.49 6.70
C THR A 64 -6.70 17.94 7.56
N GLU A 65 -7.72 17.11 7.74
CA GLU A 65 -8.85 17.43 8.63
C GLU A 65 -8.40 17.55 10.09
N PHE A 66 -7.56 16.64 10.57
CA PHE A 66 -6.99 16.72 11.91
C PHE A 66 -6.22 18.02 12.11
N ALA A 67 -5.37 18.39 11.15
CA ALA A 67 -4.60 19.62 11.18
C ALA A 67 -5.49 20.87 11.18
N ALA A 68 -6.57 20.87 10.39
CA ALA A 68 -7.54 21.96 10.36
C ALA A 68 -8.32 22.08 11.67
N ARG A 69 -8.66 20.96 12.31
CA ARG A 69 -9.43 20.93 13.57
C ARG A 69 -8.59 21.34 14.79
N TYR A 70 -7.35 20.87 14.88
CA TYR A 70 -6.50 21.04 16.06
C TYR A 70 -5.36 22.05 15.86
N GLY A 71 -5.23 22.63 14.67
CA GLY A 71 -4.22 23.63 14.32
C GLY A 71 -2.80 23.08 14.17
N THR A 72 -2.53 21.84 14.58
CA THR A 72 -1.20 21.23 14.48
C THR A 72 -1.29 19.71 14.39
N ILE A 73 -0.27 19.10 13.79
CA ILE A 73 -0.10 17.64 13.75
C ILE A 73 1.01 17.24 14.73
N PRO A 74 0.71 16.37 15.70
CA PRO A 74 1.69 16.01 16.70
C PRO A 74 2.80 15.13 16.15
N TYR A 75 4.02 15.34 16.68
CA TYR A 75 5.16 14.49 16.32
C TYR A 75 4.97 13.07 16.84
N THR A 76 5.45 12.10 16.08
CA THR A 76 5.56 10.70 16.46
C THR A 76 7.03 10.37 16.74
N ASN A 77 7.30 9.79 17.90
CA ASN A 77 8.65 9.38 18.29
C ASN A 77 8.82 7.85 18.29
N GLY A 78 9.98 7.37 17.86
CA GLY A 78 10.31 5.94 17.82
C GLY A 78 9.31 5.11 16.99
N ASN A 79 8.60 4.22 17.68
CA ASN A 79 7.63 3.27 17.14
C ASN A 79 6.16 3.75 17.21
N ALA A 80 5.94 5.05 17.44
CA ALA A 80 4.61 5.65 17.43
C ALA A 80 3.94 5.61 16.03
N ARG A 81 2.60 5.53 16.03
CA ARG A 81 1.68 5.52 14.89
C ARG A 81 0.69 6.70 14.89
N LEU A 82 0.80 7.66 13.97
CA LEU A 82 -0.16 8.78 13.89
C LEU A 82 -1.60 8.29 13.65
N ASP A 83 -1.78 7.15 12.98
CA ASP A 83 -3.09 6.57 12.67
C ASP A 83 -3.93 6.21 13.91
N ASP A 84 -3.32 5.85 15.04
CA ASP A 84 -4.09 5.62 16.28
C ASP A 84 -4.67 6.93 16.84
N LEU A 85 -3.97 8.06 16.66
CA LEU A 85 -4.47 9.38 17.07
C LEU A 85 -5.63 9.81 16.17
N LEU A 86 -5.50 9.59 14.86
CA LEU A 86 -6.57 9.88 13.90
C LEU A 86 -7.82 9.03 14.18
N LEU A 87 -7.65 7.75 14.49
CA LEU A 87 -8.75 6.87 14.90
C LEU A 87 -9.44 7.36 16.17
N LYS A 88 -8.68 7.74 17.20
CA LYS A 88 -9.25 8.28 18.45
C LYS A 88 -9.94 9.63 18.26
N ALA A 89 -9.46 10.44 17.32
CA ALA A 89 -10.08 11.71 16.97
C ALA A 89 -11.31 11.57 16.06
N GLY A 90 -11.66 10.34 15.65
CA GLY A 90 -12.77 10.06 14.75
C GLY A 90 -12.53 10.45 13.29
N MET A 91 -11.26 10.58 12.88
CA MET A 91 -10.85 10.94 11.51
C MET A 91 -10.64 9.72 10.61
N LEU A 92 -10.44 8.56 11.21
CA LEU A 92 -10.34 7.28 10.54
C LEU A 92 -11.29 6.29 11.20
N GLU A 93 -11.93 5.44 10.40
CA GLU A 93 -12.78 4.34 10.88
C GLU A 93 -11.95 3.13 11.35
N THR A 94 -10.83 2.91 10.67
CA THR A 94 -9.87 1.84 10.96
C THR A 94 -8.45 2.37 10.89
N ARG A 95 -7.49 1.60 11.41
CA ARG A 95 -6.07 1.95 11.24
C ARG A 95 -5.70 2.06 9.77
N PHE A 96 -4.62 2.79 9.54
CA PHE A 96 -4.01 2.85 8.21
C PHE A 96 -3.52 1.46 7.81
N GLU A 97 -4.20 0.90 6.80
CA GLU A 97 -3.89 -0.39 6.21
C GLU A 97 -3.66 -0.23 4.71
N VAL A 98 -2.61 -0.88 4.25
CA VAL A 98 -2.24 -0.96 2.84
C VAL A 98 -2.16 -2.42 2.43
N PRO A 99 -2.58 -2.76 1.20
CA PRO A 99 -2.54 -4.13 0.70
C PRO A 99 -1.11 -4.60 0.42
N ILE A 100 -0.13 -3.70 0.34
CA ILE A 100 1.31 -3.98 0.14
C ILE A 100 2.08 -3.77 1.45
N GLY A 101 3.16 -4.54 1.62
CA GLY A 101 4.01 -4.49 2.82
C GLY A 101 3.36 -5.10 4.05
N ASN A 102 3.98 -4.85 5.21
CA ASN A 102 3.55 -5.42 6.48
C ASN A 102 2.35 -4.68 7.06
N LYS A 103 1.22 -5.39 7.16
CA LYS A 103 -0.02 -4.88 7.76
C LYS A 103 0.08 -4.81 9.29
N PRO A 104 -0.64 -3.89 9.93
CA PRO A 104 -0.78 -3.91 11.38
C PRO A 104 -1.44 -5.19 11.87
N ALA A 105 -0.89 -5.75 12.95
CA ALA A 105 -1.59 -6.78 13.71
C ALA A 105 -2.76 -6.13 14.46
N ASN A 106 -3.91 -6.82 14.49
CA ASN A 106 -5.07 -6.45 15.27
C ASN A 106 -5.29 -7.55 16.34
N PRO A 107 -5.41 -7.24 17.65
CA PRO A 107 -5.45 -5.93 18.31
C PRO A 107 -4.06 -5.29 18.51
N PRO A 108 -4.01 -3.96 18.73
CA PRO A 108 -2.76 -3.28 19.05
C PRO A 108 -2.25 -3.72 20.44
N ALA A 109 -0.94 -3.74 20.64
CA ALA A 109 -0.39 -3.63 21.99
C ALA A 109 -0.71 -2.22 22.52
N ALA A 110 -1.02 -2.11 23.82
CA ALA A 110 -1.62 -0.96 24.51
C ALA A 110 -0.78 0.35 24.49
N ALA A 111 -0.48 0.90 23.32
CA ALA A 111 0.15 2.20 23.16
C ALA A 111 -0.77 3.29 23.73
N ARG A 112 -0.45 3.75 24.93
CA ARG A 112 -1.05 4.94 25.52
C ARG A 112 -0.35 6.15 24.94
N TRP A 113 -1.14 6.98 24.27
CA TRP A 113 -0.69 8.22 23.69
C TRP A 113 -0.62 9.28 24.78
N VAL A 114 0.60 9.76 25.03
CA VAL A 114 0.88 10.81 26.02
C VAL A 114 1.46 12.00 25.28
N GLU A 115 0.80 13.15 25.43
CA GLU A 115 1.34 14.43 25.02
C GLU A 115 2.18 15.01 26.16
N THR A 116 3.44 15.31 25.85
CA THR A 116 4.32 16.06 26.74
C THR A 116 4.90 17.21 25.91
N ASN A 117 4.58 18.45 26.27
CA ASN A 117 5.07 19.67 25.59
C ASN A 117 4.82 19.69 24.06
N GLY A 118 3.61 19.29 23.60
CA GLY A 118 3.27 19.29 22.17
C GLY A 118 3.91 18.15 21.35
N VAL A 119 4.51 17.18 22.04
CA VAL A 119 5.08 15.96 21.45
C VAL A 119 4.27 14.77 21.92
N TRP A 120 3.72 14.01 20.97
CA TRP A 120 3.00 12.79 21.30
C TRP A 120 3.94 11.59 21.28
N THR A 121 3.91 10.84 22.36
CA THR A 121 4.68 9.61 22.51
C THR A 121 3.72 8.45 22.71
N ALA A 122 3.97 7.35 22.01
CA ALA A 122 3.32 6.08 22.31
C ALA A 122 4.08 5.45 23.48
N ASN A 123 3.43 5.37 24.65
CA ASN A 123 3.99 4.72 25.83
C ASN A 123 3.36 3.32 25.99
N GLY A 124 4.18 2.28 26.19
CA GLY A 124 3.69 0.92 26.50
C GLY A 124 3.24 0.02 25.34
N GLY A 125 3.77 0.19 24.12
CA GLY A 125 3.49 -0.70 22.97
C GLY A 125 4.70 -1.53 22.51
N SER A 126 4.47 -2.61 21.75
CA SER A 126 5.51 -3.34 21.01
C SER A 126 6.07 -2.50 19.85
N SER A 127 7.28 -2.82 19.38
CA SER A 127 7.91 -2.11 18.26
C SER A 127 7.09 -2.21 16.98
N GLN A 128 6.45 -1.11 16.58
CA GLN A 128 5.73 -0.97 15.30
C GLN A 128 6.69 -0.72 14.12
N GLY A 129 8.01 -0.69 14.35
CA GLY A 129 9.03 -0.40 13.34
C GLY A 129 8.90 -1.25 12.08
N SER A 130 8.45 -2.51 12.23
CA SER A 130 8.30 -3.50 11.17
C SER A 130 6.93 -3.49 10.47
N ILE A 131 6.09 -2.49 10.73
CA ILE A 131 4.72 -2.42 10.26
C ILE A 131 4.47 -1.09 9.56
N SER A 132 3.70 -1.13 8.47
CA SER A 132 3.23 0.05 7.74
C SER A 132 2.31 0.92 8.60
N ARG A 133 2.55 2.23 8.60
CA ARG A 133 1.94 3.18 9.55
C ARG A 133 2.06 4.62 9.08
N LEU A 134 1.32 5.53 9.71
CA LEU A 134 1.52 6.96 9.54
C LEU A 134 2.48 7.49 10.59
N ILE A 135 3.38 8.40 10.21
CA ILE A 135 4.30 9.09 11.12
C ILE A 135 4.31 10.59 10.87
N CYS A 136 4.61 11.36 11.91
CA CYS A 136 4.96 12.77 11.80
C CYS A 136 6.34 13.00 12.44
N ARG A 137 7.26 13.64 11.73
CA ARG A 137 8.63 13.90 12.20
C ARG A 137 9.09 15.31 11.83
N PRO A 138 10.01 15.92 12.60
CA PRO A 138 10.61 17.18 12.21
C PRO A 138 11.49 16.98 10.99
N ALA A 139 11.33 17.85 9.99
CA ALA A 139 12.10 17.82 8.76
C ALA A 139 13.60 17.95 9.05
N ARG A 140 14.43 17.20 8.33
CA ARG A 140 15.90 17.29 8.43
C ARG A 140 16.49 17.30 7.03
N SER A 141 17.53 18.11 6.83
CA SER A 141 18.30 18.05 5.58
C SER A 141 19.07 16.74 5.45
N GLY A 142 19.41 16.40 4.21
CA GLY A 142 20.16 15.19 3.86
C GLY A 142 19.37 14.21 3.02
N THR A 143 20.02 13.09 2.66
CA THR A 143 19.53 12.08 1.71
C THR A 143 18.17 11.49 2.15
N PRO A 144 17.05 11.81 1.46
CA PRO A 144 15.70 11.45 1.88
C PRO A 144 15.49 9.99 2.29
N SER A 145 16.05 9.01 1.55
CA SER A 145 15.91 7.57 1.84
C SER A 145 16.53 7.17 3.17
N THR A 146 17.50 7.95 3.64
CA THR A 146 18.20 7.72 4.92
C THR A 146 17.60 8.51 6.08
N THR A 147 16.77 9.51 5.80
CA THR A 147 16.12 10.38 6.81
C THR A 147 14.82 9.79 7.36
N TYR A 148 14.44 8.56 6.96
CA TYR A 148 13.32 7.80 7.52
C TYR A 148 11.97 8.56 7.50
N GLY A 149 11.63 9.15 6.34
CA GLY A 149 10.37 9.86 6.14
C GLY A 149 10.31 11.26 6.76
N ALA A 150 11.47 11.82 7.14
CA ALA A 150 11.60 13.19 7.62
C ALA A 150 12.21 14.15 6.58
N ASN A 151 12.34 13.72 5.32
CA ASN A 151 12.70 14.62 4.23
C ASN A 151 12.17 14.08 2.90
N PHE A 152 11.85 14.98 1.98
CA PHE A 152 11.36 14.70 0.64
C PHE A 152 11.80 15.84 -0.28
N ARG A 153 12.01 15.56 -1.57
CA ARG A 153 12.37 16.57 -2.56
C ARG A 153 11.25 16.74 -3.55
N LEU A 154 10.24 17.51 -3.15
CA LEU A 154 8.95 17.60 -3.86
C LEU A 154 9.08 18.13 -5.30
N ASP A 155 10.15 18.87 -5.59
CA ASP A 155 10.52 19.42 -6.90
C ASP A 155 11.66 18.63 -7.58
N GLY A 156 12.10 17.53 -6.98
CA GLY A 156 13.24 16.73 -7.43
C GLY A 156 14.61 17.27 -7.02
N SER A 157 14.71 18.31 -6.18
CA SER A 157 16.00 18.91 -5.83
C SER A 157 16.11 19.43 -4.40
N THR A 158 15.08 20.14 -3.92
CA THR A 158 15.16 20.88 -2.66
C THR A 158 14.64 20.07 -1.48
N ASP A 159 15.41 20.02 -0.41
CA ASP A 159 14.98 19.43 0.86
C ASP A 159 13.84 20.26 1.48
N LEU A 160 12.98 19.61 2.27
CA LEU A 160 11.95 20.32 3.03
C LEU A 160 12.56 21.29 4.04
N PRO A 161 11.88 22.42 4.36
CA PRO A 161 12.36 23.36 5.37
C PRO A 161 12.67 22.67 6.69
N THR A 162 13.91 22.76 7.16
CA THR A 162 14.35 22.04 8.38
C THR A 162 13.51 22.46 9.59
N GLY A 163 13.06 21.47 10.35
CA GLY A 163 12.17 21.68 11.51
C GLY A 163 10.67 21.70 11.20
N ALA A 164 10.27 21.73 9.92
CA ALA A 164 8.86 21.60 9.53
C ALA A 164 8.27 20.26 9.99
N ARG A 165 6.97 20.23 10.27
CA ARG A 165 6.27 19.00 10.65
C ARG A 165 5.94 18.19 9.41
N VAL A 166 6.69 17.13 9.13
CA VAL A 166 6.46 16.30 7.95
C VAL A 166 5.67 15.06 8.32
N VAL A 167 4.52 14.87 7.67
CA VAL A 167 3.73 13.65 7.76
C VAL A 167 4.03 12.75 6.57
N SER A 168 4.31 11.49 6.86
CA SER A 168 4.53 10.48 5.84
C SER A 168 3.87 9.14 6.18
N ALA A 169 3.41 8.44 5.14
CA ALA A 169 3.04 7.03 5.24
C ALA A 169 4.29 6.17 5.06
N VAL A 170 4.56 5.30 6.02
CA VAL A 170 5.65 4.32 5.96
C VAL A 170 5.07 3.00 5.45
N LEU A 171 5.64 2.44 4.40
CA LEU A 171 5.32 1.12 3.87
C LEU A 171 6.54 0.22 4.04
N VAL A 172 6.44 -0.74 4.96
CA VAL A 172 7.58 -1.59 5.38
C VAL A 172 7.52 -2.94 4.67
N ASN A 173 8.69 -3.46 4.25
CA ASN A 173 8.85 -4.76 3.59
C ASN A 173 8.02 -4.89 2.30
N ILE A 174 7.99 -3.83 1.49
CA ILE A 174 7.46 -3.91 0.12
C ILE A 174 8.54 -4.39 -0.83
N THR A 175 8.17 -5.00 -1.95
CA THR A 175 9.13 -5.38 -2.98
C THR A 175 9.69 -4.14 -3.70
N ALA A 176 10.91 -4.23 -4.23
CA ALA A 176 11.51 -3.17 -5.04
C ALA A 176 10.60 -2.71 -6.20
N ARG A 177 9.92 -3.66 -6.83
CA ARG A 177 8.99 -3.39 -7.93
C ARG A 177 7.73 -2.67 -7.45
N GLU A 178 7.16 -3.05 -6.31
CA GLU A 178 6.04 -2.33 -5.71
C GLU A 178 6.45 -0.91 -5.30
N ALA A 179 7.67 -0.70 -4.83
CA ALA A 179 8.20 0.62 -4.45
C ALA A 179 8.38 1.53 -5.68
N GLN A 180 9.01 1.02 -6.74
CA GLN A 180 9.17 1.74 -8.01
C GLN A 180 7.81 2.08 -8.62
N GLU A 181 6.90 1.10 -8.71
CA GLU A 181 5.55 1.34 -9.26
C GLU A 181 4.75 2.34 -8.42
N LEU A 182 4.92 2.34 -7.09
CA LEU A 182 4.31 3.33 -6.22
C LEU A 182 4.82 4.74 -6.51
N SER A 183 6.12 4.88 -6.75
CA SER A 183 6.73 6.15 -7.14
C SER A 183 6.28 6.60 -8.52
N ASP A 184 6.31 5.72 -9.53
CA ASP A 184 5.84 6.03 -10.88
C ASP A 184 4.39 6.55 -10.90
N LYS A 185 3.52 6.00 -10.05
CA LYS A 185 2.12 6.43 -9.95
C LYS A 185 1.93 7.78 -9.26
N ILE A 186 2.83 8.16 -8.35
CA ILE A 186 2.66 9.37 -7.52
C ILE A 186 3.50 10.54 -8.04
N ASP A 187 4.74 10.28 -8.43
CA ASP A 187 5.73 11.27 -8.84
C ASP A 187 6.01 11.27 -10.34
N GLY A 188 5.68 10.16 -11.02
CA GLY A 188 5.97 9.97 -12.44
C GLY A 188 7.39 9.48 -12.71
N GLU A 189 7.63 9.07 -13.95
CA GLU A 189 8.90 8.47 -14.37
C GLU A 189 10.11 9.41 -14.24
N ALA A 190 9.89 10.73 -14.34
CA ALA A 190 10.98 11.72 -14.28
C ALA A 190 11.64 11.83 -12.89
N LEU A 191 10.91 11.45 -11.85
CA LEU A 191 11.38 11.51 -10.45
C LEU A 191 11.58 10.11 -9.87
N THR A 192 11.32 9.05 -10.64
CA THR A 192 11.46 7.68 -10.19
C THR A 192 12.75 7.08 -10.78
N PRO A 193 13.59 6.38 -10.00
CA PRO A 193 14.78 5.75 -10.52
C PRO A 193 14.42 4.61 -11.47
N ASP A 194 15.21 4.45 -12.53
CA ASP A 194 15.08 3.42 -13.56
C ASP A 194 15.56 2.02 -13.10
N SER A 195 16.36 1.98 -12.03
CA SER A 195 16.96 0.77 -11.47
C SER A 195 16.22 0.25 -10.24
N LEU A 196 15.82 -1.03 -10.28
CA LEU A 196 15.25 -1.74 -9.13
C LEU A 196 16.21 -1.94 -7.96
N ASN A 197 17.50 -1.63 -8.11
CA ASN A 197 18.50 -1.78 -7.04
C ASN A 197 18.91 -0.42 -6.43
N ALA A 198 18.36 0.68 -6.92
CA ALA A 198 18.67 2.02 -6.43
C ALA A 198 17.74 2.42 -5.28
N ALA A 199 18.22 3.36 -4.47
CA ALA A 199 17.34 4.15 -3.60
C ALA A 199 16.65 5.23 -4.43
N ASP A 200 15.46 5.64 -3.99
CA ASP A 200 14.80 6.84 -4.49
C ASP A 200 14.97 7.98 -3.49
N GLU A 201 15.43 9.10 -4.00
CA GLU A 201 15.79 10.29 -3.23
C GLU A 201 15.00 11.53 -3.67
N LEU A 202 14.07 11.36 -4.62
CA LEU A 202 13.37 12.44 -5.29
C LEU A 202 11.86 12.33 -5.03
N GLY A 203 11.13 13.41 -5.31
CA GLY A 203 9.68 13.40 -5.28
C GLY A 203 9.05 13.25 -3.89
N ARG A 204 7.80 12.76 -3.92
CA ARG A 204 6.93 12.51 -2.76
C ARG A 204 7.09 11.08 -2.25
N VAL A 205 7.54 10.14 -3.07
CA VAL A 205 7.81 8.75 -2.72
C VAL A 205 9.30 8.57 -2.66
N VAL A 206 9.78 8.15 -1.51
CA VAL A 206 11.21 7.97 -1.24
C VAL A 206 11.38 6.57 -0.66
N TYR A 207 12.37 5.82 -1.12
CA TYR A 207 12.62 4.48 -0.61
C TYR A 207 14.10 4.13 -0.63
N ARG A 208 14.49 3.16 0.18
CA ARG A 208 15.89 2.70 0.22
C ARG A 208 16.20 1.75 -0.92
N ALA A 209 17.49 1.65 -1.24
CA ALA A 209 17.98 0.53 -2.02
C ALA A 209 17.52 -0.80 -1.36
N PRO A 210 16.92 -1.73 -2.13
CA PRO A 210 16.42 -2.98 -1.58
C PRO A 210 17.52 -3.82 -0.94
N ASN A 211 17.16 -4.60 0.06
CA ASN A 211 18.05 -5.58 0.66
C ASN A 211 18.28 -6.79 -0.26
N GLY A 212 19.11 -7.74 0.16
CA GLY A 212 19.39 -8.96 -0.62
C GLY A 212 18.18 -9.86 -0.90
N ALA A 213 17.03 -9.62 -0.25
CA ALA A 213 15.76 -10.30 -0.53
C ALA A 213 14.86 -9.52 -1.50
N GLY A 214 15.34 -8.38 -2.06
CA GLY A 214 14.56 -7.52 -2.94
C GLY A 214 13.47 -6.71 -2.22
N LEU A 215 13.56 -6.59 -0.89
CA LEU A 215 12.60 -5.86 -0.07
C LEU A 215 13.16 -4.49 0.34
N THR A 216 12.27 -3.51 0.41
CA THR A 216 12.60 -2.15 0.83
C THR A 216 11.52 -1.56 1.74
N THR A 217 11.81 -0.40 2.31
CA THR A 217 10.85 0.47 3.00
C THR A 217 10.70 1.74 2.19
N ALA A 218 9.45 2.10 1.89
CA ALA A 218 9.11 3.36 1.26
C ALA A 218 8.44 4.31 2.26
N TRP A 219 8.65 5.59 2.03
CA TRP A 219 7.98 6.70 2.68
C TRP A 219 7.25 7.50 1.62
N VAL A 220 5.98 7.78 1.85
CA VAL A 220 5.16 8.60 0.97
C VAL A 220 4.76 9.87 1.69
N TYR A 221 5.12 11.01 1.13
CA TYR A 221 4.79 12.33 1.63
C TYR A 221 3.28 12.55 1.63
N ILE A 222 2.75 13.00 2.77
CA ILE A 222 1.33 13.33 2.94
C ILE A 222 1.14 14.85 2.99
N ALA A 223 1.81 15.50 3.94
CA ALA A 223 1.68 16.93 4.22
C ALA A 223 2.90 17.43 5.01
N HIS A 224 3.15 18.73 4.97
CA HIS A 224 3.98 19.41 5.96
C HIS A 224 3.34 20.69 6.48
N GLN A 225 3.76 21.13 7.66
CA GLN A 225 3.39 22.41 8.29
C GLN A 225 4.63 23.14 8.78
#